data_AF-A0A195E3D9-F1
#
_entry.id   AF-A0A195E3D9-F1
#
_cell.length_a   1.000
_cell.length_b   1.000
_cell.length_c   1.000
_cell.angle_alpha   90.00
_cell.angle_beta   90.00
_cell.angle_gamma   90.00
#
_symmetry.space_group_name_H-M   'P 1'
#
loop_
_entity.id
_entity.type
_entity.pdbx_description
1 polymer ?
#
loop_
_entity_poly.entity_id
_entity_poly.type
_entity_poly.pdbx_seq_one_letter_code
_entity_poly.pdbx_strand_id
1 'polypeptide(L)'
;MESFKLNKGFFDLCVNIPEGGIDNLNDILLRLYEMGYRTVALNHTVNESAMDSDKKKKDETKQVTSVVPDPIDAQCPNLRKYDIYALVPTKQDMLEFACQTVKVDLITIKPEISGIKINRKVYRQAIARDLYFEIQYVDLLRPETRVAALHRSYQLQMCRVSMNIIISSGANNRNLIRSPYDIINLASVLGLKRDKIKSVILNECQLFLLKAKKRIFGKSVFTIEIAKKSNVNEDEEIGKKRRKKSLN
;
A
#
# COMPACT_ATOMS: atom_id res chain seq x y z
N MET A 1 -10.35 -28.69 10.29
CA MET A 1 -10.19 -27.26 9.99
C MET A 1 -8.72 -26.92 10.20
N GLU A 2 -7.91 -26.94 9.14
CA GLU A 2 -6.53 -26.47 9.24
C GLU A 2 -6.55 -24.99 9.64
N SER A 3 -5.84 -24.65 10.72
CA SER A 3 -5.75 -23.27 11.19
C SER A 3 -5.09 -22.41 10.11
N PHE A 4 -5.70 -21.26 9.81
CA PHE A 4 -5.12 -20.25 8.94
C PHE A 4 -3.76 -19.86 9.52
N LYS A 5 -2.67 -20.40 8.96
CA LYS A 5 -1.32 -20.07 9.42
C LYS A 5 -1.07 -18.61 9.04
N LEU A 6 -1.12 -17.74 10.04
CA LEU A 6 -0.70 -16.35 9.93
C LEU A 6 0.69 -16.31 9.27
N ASN A 7 0.85 -15.47 8.25
CA ASN A 7 2.15 -15.31 7.61
C ASN A 7 3.16 -14.89 8.69
N LYS A 8 4.23 -15.67 8.88
CA LYS A 8 5.24 -15.42 9.93
C LYS A 8 6.21 -14.28 9.58
N GLY A 9 5.78 -13.29 8.80
CA GLY A 9 6.65 -12.25 8.26
C GLY A 9 6.02 -10.87 8.32
N PHE A 10 6.87 -9.85 8.37
CA PHE A 10 6.45 -8.46 8.36
C PHE A 10 6.10 -7.99 6.94
N PHE A 11 5.28 -6.95 6.88
CA PHE A 11 4.77 -6.37 5.64
C PHE A 11 5.35 -4.97 5.45
N ASP A 12 5.71 -4.63 4.22
CA ASP A 12 5.88 -3.25 3.78
C ASP A 12 5.04 -3.02 2.53
N LEU A 13 3.97 -2.24 2.66
CA LEU A 13 2.95 -2.12 1.62
C LEU A 13 3.11 -0.88 0.73
N CYS A 14 4.22 -0.15 0.86
CA CYS A 14 4.50 0.99 0.00
C CYS A 14 6.00 1.23 -0.15
N VAL A 15 6.59 0.59 -1.14
CA VAL A 15 7.95 0.87 -1.60
C VAL A 15 7.88 1.63 -2.91
N ASN A 16 8.41 2.84 -2.93
CA ASN A 16 8.41 3.67 -4.14
C ASN A 16 9.52 3.23 -5.10
N ILE A 17 9.19 3.14 -6.38
CA ILE A 17 10.19 2.82 -7.42
C ILE A 17 11.19 4.00 -7.51
N PRO A 18 12.50 3.75 -7.32
CA PRO A 18 13.51 4.80 -7.39
C PRO A 18 13.73 5.31 -8.81
N GLU A 19 14.11 6.57 -8.96
CA GLU A 19 14.46 7.19 -10.26
C GLU A 19 15.67 6.52 -10.94
N GLY A 20 16.54 5.86 -10.16
CA GLY A 20 17.74 5.16 -10.64
C GLY A 20 17.52 3.76 -11.24
N GLY A 21 16.28 3.39 -11.55
CA GLY A 21 15.97 2.14 -12.26
C GLY A 21 15.98 0.86 -11.41
N ILE A 22 16.15 -0.28 -12.08
CA ILE A 22 15.93 -1.63 -11.53
C ILE A 22 16.98 -2.00 -10.47
N ASP A 23 18.23 -1.56 -10.62
CA ASP A 23 19.32 -1.94 -9.70
C ASP A 23 19.10 -1.37 -8.30
N ASN A 24 18.72 -0.09 -8.21
CA ASN A 24 18.37 0.53 -6.93
C ASN A 24 17.13 -0.13 -6.29
N LEU A 25 16.20 -0.62 -7.10
CA LEU A 25 15.04 -1.36 -6.60
C LEU A 25 15.47 -2.70 -5.99
N ASN A 26 16.36 -3.44 -6.65
CA ASN A 26 16.90 -4.70 -6.13
C ASN A 26 17.61 -4.50 -4.79
N ASP A 27 18.37 -3.42 -4.64
CA ASP A 27 19.04 -3.05 -3.39
C ASP A 27 18.05 -2.78 -2.24
N ILE A 28 16.94 -2.11 -2.54
CA ILE A 28 15.86 -1.88 -1.57
C ILE A 28 15.19 -3.19 -1.18
N LEU A 29 14.86 -4.03 -2.16
CA LEU A 29 14.20 -5.33 -1.92
C LEU A 29 15.09 -6.30 -1.15
N LEU A 30 16.38 -6.35 -1.47
CA LEU A 30 17.37 -7.14 -0.73
C LEU A 30 17.46 -6.66 0.71
N ARG A 31 17.50 -5.35 0.93
CA ARG A 31 17.53 -4.77 2.28
C ARG A 31 16.28 -5.10 3.09
N LEU A 32 15.10 -5.02 2.48
CA LEU A 32 13.84 -5.43 3.11
C LEU A 32 13.87 -6.91 3.50
N TYR A 33 14.36 -7.77 2.60
CA TYR A 33 14.50 -9.20 2.88
C TYR A 33 15.45 -9.47 4.06
N GLU A 34 16.63 -8.85 4.07
CA GLU A 34 17.61 -8.94 5.16
C GLU A 34 17.02 -8.52 6.52
N MET A 35 16.13 -7.52 6.53
CA MET A 35 15.50 -6.99 7.74
C MET A 35 14.25 -7.78 8.17
N GLY A 36 13.89 -8.84 7.45
CA GLY A 36 12.83 -9.78 7.84
C GLY A 36 11.44 -9.48 7.25
N TYR A 37 11.34 -8.57 6.28
CA TYR A 37 10.11 -8.37 5.52
C TYR A 37 9.90 -9.56 4.56
N ARG A 38 8.68 -10.06 4.51
CA ARG A 38 8.31 -11.22 3.67
C ARG A 38 7.27 -10.88 2.61
N THR A 39 6.53 -9.80 2.81
CA THR A 39 5.54 -9.30 1.86
C THR A 39 5.84 -7.84 1.58
N VAL A 40 6.08 -7.51 0.32
CA VAL A 40 6.38 -6.15 -0.11
C VAL A 40 5.43 -5.77 -1.24
N ALA A 41 4.89 -4.56 -1.22
CA ALA A 41 4.15 -3.98 -2.33
C ALA A 41 4.91 -2.80 -2.93
N LEU A 42 4.99 -2.79 -4.27
CA LEU A 42 5.61 -1.72 -5.03
C LEU A 42 4.57 -0.66 -5.37
N ASN A 43 4.87 0.58 -5.04
CA ASN A 43 4.01 1.72 -5.30
C ASN A 43 4.38 2.40 -6.61
N HIS A 44 3.37 2.78 -7.38
CA HIS A 44 3.49 3.59 -8.58
C HIS A 44 2.57 4.80 -8.44
N THR A 45 3.16 6.00 -8.41
CA THR A 45 2.40 7.25 -8.35
C THR A 45 1.97 7.66 -9.74
N VAL A 46 0.67 7.85 -9.93
CA VAL A 46 0.09 8.31 -11.20
C VAL A 46 -0.54 9.68 -10.97
N ASN A 47 -0.08 10.70 -11.71
CA ASN A 47 -0.68 12.03 -11.67
C ASN A 47 -1.79 12.10 -12.72
N GLU A 48 -2.97 12.60 -12.34
CA GLU A 48 -4.15 12.69 -13.21
C GLU A 48 -3.90 13.53 -14.48
N SER A 49 -2.99 14.50 -14.43
CA SER A 49 -2.61 15.33 -15.59
C SER A 49 -1.92 14.56 -16.73
N ALA A 50 -1.54 13.29 -16.52
CA ALA A 50 -0.90 12.45 -17.53
C ALA A 50 -1.89 11.57 -18.33
N MET A 51 -3.20 11.65 -18.06
CA MET A 51 -4.22 10.78 -18.69
C MET A 51 -4.84 11.38 -19.97
N ASP A 52 -4.50 12.60 -20.37
CA ASP A 52 -4.99 13.27 -21.58
C ASP A 52 -3.98 13.22 -22.74
N SER A 53 -3.55 12.02 -23.12
CA SER A 53 -2.91 11.82 -24.43
C SER A 53 -3.75 10.83 -25.24
N ASP A 54 -4.76 11.37 -25.92
CA ASP A 54 -5.25 10.94 -27.26
C ASP A 54 -6.73 11.29 -27.46
N LYS A 55 -7.06 12.58 -27.58
CA LYS A 55 -8.24 13.00 -28.37
C LYS A 55 -7.92 14.22 -29.24
N LYS A 56 -8.12 14.02 -30.54
CA LYS A 56 -7.97 14.98 -31.63
C LYS A 56 -8.74 16.28 -31.38
N LYS A 57 -8.15 17.39 -31.85
CA LYS A 57 -8.73 18.73 -32.01
C LYS A 57 -10.17 18.71 -32.54
N LYS A 58 -11.11 19.34 -31.82
CA LYS A 58 -12.09 20.28 -32.41
C LYS A 58 -12.86 21.10 -31.36
N ASP A 59 -12.84 22.41 -31.61
CA ASP A 59 -13.72 23.52 -31.23
C ASP A 59 -14.01 23.90 -29.78
N GLU A 60 -13.83 25.20 -29.58
CA GLU A 60 -14.10 26.01 -28.40
C GLU A 60 -15.60 26.03 -28.04
N THR A 61 -15.93 25.81 -26.78
CA THR A 61 -17.04 26.55 -26.15
C THR A 61 -16.82 26.62 -24.64
N LYS A 62 -16.64 27.85 -24.14
CA LYS A 62 -16.55 28.20 -22.71
C LYS A 62 -17.78 27.71 -21.95
N GLN A 63 -17.65 26.77 -21.02
CA GLN A 63 -18.63 26.56 -19.95
C GLN A 63 -17.96 26.13 -18.63
N VAL A 64 -18.10 27.01 -17.63
CA VAL A 64 -18.19 26.81 -16.17
C VAL A 64 -17.24 25.77 -15.53
N THR A 65 -16.18 26.28 -14.90
CA THR A 65 -15.34 25.59 -13.92
C THR A 65 -16.16 25.09 -12.72
N SER A 66 -16.58 23.82 -12.74
CA SER A 66 -17.01 23.09 -11.56
C SER A 66 -15.77 22.62 -10.77
N VAL A 67 -15.76 22.94 -9.48
CA VAL A 67 -14.61 22.86 -8.56
C VAL A 67 -14.47 21.48 -7.90
N VAL A 68 -14.92 20.42 -8.57
CA VAL A 68 -14.75 19.05 -8.11
C VAL A 68 -14.24 18.27 -9.31
N PRO A 69 -13.03 17.65 -9.26
CA PRO A 69 -12.64 16.75 -10.32
C PRO A 69 -13.78 15.73 -10.47
N ASP A 70 -14.21 15.50 -11.70
CA ASP A 70 -15.23 14.50 -11.99
C ASP A 70 -14.89 13.21 -11.23
N PRO A 71 -15.89 12.49 -10.69
CA PRO A 71 -15.66 11.27 -9.93
C PRO A 71 -14.57 10.48 -10.64
N ILE A 72 -13.45 10.20 -9.94
CA ILE A 72 -12.44 9.28 -10.47
C ILE A 72 -13.24 8.03 -10.80
N ASP A 73 -13.52 7.87 -12.08
CA ASP A 73 -14.27 6.74 -12.55
C ASP A 73 -13.29 5.62 -12.26
N ALA A 74 -13.63 4.77 -11.28
CA ALA A 74 -12.91 3.52 -11.04
C ALA A 74 -12.96 2.58 -12.28
N GLN A 75 -13.43 3.11 -13.41
CA GLN A 75 -13.47 2.63 -14.78
C GLN A 75 -12.32 3.17 -15.64
N CYS A 76 -11.30 3.87 -15.11
CA CYS A 76 -10.05 4.00 -15.84
C CYS A 76 -9.56 2.57 -16.17
N PRO A 77 -9.51 2.16 -17.46
CA PRO A 77 -9.23 0.77 -17.83
C PRO A 77 -7.85 0.31 -17.34
N ASN A 78 -6.95 1.26 -17.04
CA ASN A 78 -5.62 1.02 -16.49
C ASN A 78 -5.61 0.64 -15.00
N LEU A 79 -6.64 0.96 -14.21
CA LEU A 79 -6.65 0.66 -12.77
C LEU A 79 -6.76 -0.85 -12.50
N ARG A 80 -7.49 -1.61 -13.34
CA ARG A 80 -7.66 -3.07 -13.18
C ARG A 80 -6.36 -3.87 -13.17
N LYS A 81 -5.24 -3.26 -13.57
CA LYS A 81 -3.90 -3.87 -13.56
C LYS A 81 -3.27 -3.92 -12.15
N TYR A 82 -3.79 -3.15 -11.19
CA TYR A 82 -3.20 -3.04 -9.85
C TYR A 82 -4.00 -3.78 -8.79
N ASP A 83 -3.27 -4.42 -7.89
CA ASP A 83 -3.83 -5.16 -6.75
C ASP A 83 -4.35 -4.23 -5.66
N ILE A 84 -3.77 -3.04 -5.49
CA ILE A 84 -4.06 -2.09 -4.41
C ILE A 84 -4.30 -0.70 -4.99
N TYR A 85 -5.36 -0.01 -4.55
CA TYR A 85 -5.62 1.38 -4.91
C TYR A 85 -5.45 2.31 -3.71
N ALA A 86 -4.44 3.18 -3.78
CA ALA A 86 -4.18 4.22 -2.79
C ALA A 86 -4.60 5.59 -3.33
N LEU A 87 -5.29 6.38 -2.51
CA LEU A 87 -5.64 7.77 -2.82
C LEU A 87 -4.85 8.73 -1.93
N VAL A 88 -4.24 9.74 -2.54
CA VAL A 88 -3.63 10.87 -1.84
C VAL A 88 -4.54 12.08 -1.98
N PRO A 89 -5.38 12.41 -0.98
CA PRO A 89 -6.24 13.58 -1.05
C PRO A 89 -5.39 14.86 -1.05
N THR A 90 -5.67 15.78 -1.97
CA THR A 90 -5.01 17.11 -2.03
C THR A 90 -5.84 18.22 -1.40
N LYS A 91 -7.16 18.01 -1.28
CA LYS A 91 -8.13 18.94 -0.71
C LYS A 91 -9.04 18.21 0.27
N GLN A 92 -9.66 18.95 1.19
CA GLN A 92 -10.61 18.40 2.16
C GLN A 92 -11.79 17.72 1.47
N ASP A 93 -12.35 18.34 0.44
CA ASP A 93 -13.52 17.81 -0.29
C ASP A 93 -13.20 16.47 -0.96
N MET A 94 -11.97 16.29 -1.44
CA MET A 94 -11.51 15.03 -2.03
C MET A 94 -11.46 13.89 -1.00
N LEU A 95 -11.01 14.20 0.23
CA LEU A 95 -11.02 13.23 1.34
C LEU A 95 -12.46 12.83 1.68
N GLU A 96 -13.36 13.79 1.79
CA GLU A 96 -14.77 13.53 2.13
C GLU A 96 -15.46 12.73 1.05
N PHE A 97 -15.21 13.05 -0.22
CA PHE A 97 -15.71 12.32 -1.37
C PHE A 97 -15.18 10.87 -1.41
N ALA A 98 -13.89 10.67 -1.11
CA ALA A 98 -13.29 9.35 -1.01
C ALA A 98 -13.97 8.47 0.06
N CYS A 99 -14.31 9.08 1.19
CA CYS A 99 -15.04 8.43 2.29
C CYS A 99 -16.52 8.19 1.98
N GLN A 100 -17.07 8.67 0.86
CA GLN A 100 -18.49 8.55 0.53
C GLN A 100 -18.76 7.65 -0.66
N THR A 101 -17.96 7.71 -1.74
CA THR A 101 -18.34 7.13 -3.04
C THR A 101 -17.18 6.38 -3.73
N VAL A 102 -15.95 6.88 -3.63
CA VAL A 102 -14.81 6.37 -4.42
C VAL A 102 -14.42 4.94 -4.04
N LYS A 103 -14.16 4.11 -5.06
CA LYS A 103 -13.68 2.72 -4.88
C LYS A 103 -12.16 2.69 -4.69
N VAL A 104 -11.70 3.02 -3.49
CA VAL A 104 -10.27 2.99 -3.09
C VAL A 104 -10.05 2.01 -1.95
N ASP A 105 -8.83 1.48 -1.84
CA ASP A 105 -8.48 0.54 -0.78
C ASP A 105 -7.92 1.25 0.45
N LEU A 106 -7.05 2.23 0.23
CA LEU A 106 -6.44 3.02 1.31
C LEU A 106 -6.33 4.51 0.94
N ILE A 107 -6.20 5.33 1.97
CA ILE A 107 -5.94 6.76 1.91
C ILE A 107 -4.57 7.03 2.52
N THR A 108 -3.66 7.60 1.73
CA THR A 108 -2.33 7.98 2.19
C THR A 108 -2.33 9.47 2.49
N ILE A 109 -1.94 9.84 3.71
CA ILE A 109 -1.94 11.24 4.14
C ILE A 109 -0.53 11.77 4.11
N LYS A 110 -0.26 12.56 3.07
CA LYS A 110 1.03 13.20 2.88
C LYS A 110 1.20 14.44 3.75
N PRO A 111 2.33 14.58 4.46
CA PRO A 111 2.60 15.74 5.31
C PRO A 111 2.73 17.05 4.52
N GLU A 112 3.11 16.98 3.25
CA GLU A 112 3.27 18.14 2.37
C GLU A 112 1.94 18.84 2.05
N ILE A 113 0.81 18.16 2.27
CA ILE A 113 -0.53 18.65 1.95
C ILE A 113 -1.14 19.30 3.19
N SER A 114 -1.40 20.61 3.10
CA SER A 114 -2.04 21.40 4.16
C SER A 114 -3.57 21.37 4.03
N GLY A 115 -4.29 21.88 5.04
CA GLY A 115 -5.74 22.08 4.96
C GLY A 115 -6.62 20.84 5.17
N ILE A 116 -6.08 19.62 5.04
CA ILE A 116 -6.85 18.40 5.31
C ILE A 116 -7.09 18.24 6.82
N LYS A 117 -8.31 17.91 7.24
CA LYS A 117 -8.67 17.64 8.62
C LYS A 117 -9.48 16.36 8.72
N ILE A 118 -8.92 15.39 9.45
CA ILE A 118 -9.61 14.14 9.76
C ILE A 118 -10.35 14.34 11.07
N ASN A 119 -11.64 14.59 10.96
CA ASN A 119 -12.52 14.60 12.12
C ASN A 119 -13.12 13.20 12.34
N ARG A 120 -13.74 13.00 13.50
CA ARG A 120 -14.36 11.72 13.85
C ARG A 120 -15.47 11.28 12.89
N LYS A 121 -16.15 12.22 12.21
CA LYS A 121 -17.22 11.92 11.25
C LYS A 121 -16.63 11.31 9.97
N VAL A 122 -15.68 11.99 9.36
CA VAL A 122 -14.96 11.55 8.15
C VAL A 122 -14.27 10.20 8.41
N TYR A 123 -13.59 10.08 9.56
CA TYR A 123 -12.95 8.83 9.93
C TYR A 123 -13.95 7.67 10.05
N ARG A 124 -15.09 7.87 10.73
CA ARG A 124 -16.13 6.83 10.84
C ARG A 124 -16.72 6.44 9.49
N GLN A 125 -16.91 7.41 8.59
CA GLN A 125 -17.36 7.14 7.22
C GLN A 125 -16.35 6.29 6.46
N ALA A 126 -15.06 6.59 6.60
CA ALA A 126 -13.98 5.80 6.00
C ALA A 126 -14.01 4.34 6.51
N ILE A 127 -14.09 4.14 7.82
CA ILE A 127 -14.15 2.80 8.43
C ILE A 127 -15.41 2.04 8.02
N ALA A 128 -16.57 2.72 7.92
CA ALA A 128 -17.82 2.09 7.46
C ALA A 128 -17.73 1.58 6.01
N ARG A 129 -16.83 2.17 5.20
CA ARG A 129 -16.49 1.71 3.84
C ARG A 129 -15.27 0.79 3.81
N ASP A 130 -14.82 0.33 4.96
CA ASP A 130 -13.63 -0.52 5.12
C ASP A 130 -12.35 0.11 4.54
N LEU A 131 -12.25 1.44 4.52
CA LEU A 131 -11.04 2.15 4.06
C LEU A 131 -9.93 2.05 5.10
N TYR A 132 -8.69 1.93 4.61
CA TYR A 132 -7.50 1.98 5.43
C TYR A 132 -6.83 3.34 5.33
N PHE A 133 -6.17 3.76 6.41
CA PHE A 133 -5.28 4.92 6.41
C PHE A 133 -3.83 4.45 6.47
N GLU A 134 -3.02 5.02 5.60
CA GLU A 134 -1.58 4.75 5.57
C GLU A 134 -0.80 5.90 6.19
N ILE A 135 0.17 5.55 7.03
CA ILE A 135 1.21 6.45 7.54
C ILE A 135 2.55 5.97 7.00
N GLN A 136 3.24 6.81 6.24
CA GLN A 136 4.58 6.51 5.73
C GLN A 136 5.63 6.97 6.74
N TYR A 137 6.42 6.05 7.28
CA TYR A 137 7.36 6.41 8.35
C TYR A 137 8.54 7.26 7.83
N VAL A 138 8.83 7.24 6.52
CA VAL A 138 9.89 8.07 5.92
C VAL A 138 9.66 9.56 6.18
N ASP A 139 8.41 9.97 6.32
CA ASP A 139 8.04 11.34 6.64
C ASP A 139 8.52 11.80 8.02
N LEU A 140 8.76 10.86 8.95
CA LEU A 140 9.36 11.16 10.25
C LEU A 140 10.88 11.28 10.17
N LEU A 141 11.51 10.57 9.23
CA LEU A 141 12.97 10.56 9.09
C LEU A 141 13.45 11.91 8.55
N ARG A 142 12.71 12.50 7.61
CA ARG A 142 12.99 13.80 7.00
C ARG A 142 12.66 14.96 7.95
N PRO A 143 13.63 15.82 8.33
CA PRO A 143 13.38 16.94 9.23
C PRO A 143 12.26 17.88 8.78
N GLU A 144 12.13 18.07 7.47
CA GLU A 144 11.20 19.02 6.85
C GLU A 144 9.74 18.60 7.04
N THR A 145 9.47 17.28 6.96
CA THR A 145 8.11 16.72 7.06
C THR A 145 7.77 16.20 8.45
N ARG A 146 8.77 16.02 9.32
CA ARG A 146 8.63 15.33 10.62
C ARG A 146 7.50 15.87 11.49
N VAL A 147 7.45 17.19 11.67
CA VAL A 147 6.45 17.84 12.54
C VAL A 147 5.04 17.65 11.96
N ALA A 148 4.89 17.84 10.65
CA ALA A 148 3.63 17.64 9.97
C ALA A 148 3.17 16.18 10.06
N ALA A 149 4.06 15.22 9.82
CA ALA A 149 3.78 13.79 9.91
C ALA A 149 3.32 13.36 11.31
N LEU A 150 4.00 13.85 12.36
CA LEU A 150 3.56 13.65 13.74
C LEU A 150 2.17 14.23 13.96
N HIS A 151 1.93 15.48 13.58
CA HIS A 151 0.63 16.12 13.72
C HIS A 151 -0.49 15.32 13.00
N ARG A 152 -0.25 14.84 11.78
CA ARG A 152 -1.20 14.02 11.01
C ARG A 152 -1.51 12.70 11.71
N SER A 153 -0.49 12.02 12.22
CA SER A 153 -0.67 10.77 12.94
C SER A 153 -1.48 10.96 14.20
N TYR A 154 -1.16 11.96 15.02
CA TYR A 154 -1.94 12.26 16.21
C TYR A 154 -3.39 12.59 15.87
N GLN A 155 -3.64 13.33 14.79
CA GLN A 155 -5.00 13.63 14.33
C GLN A 155 -5.79 12.35 13.98
N LEU A 156 -5.16 11.37 13.35
CA LEU A 156 -5.74 10.04 13.13
C LEU A 156 -6.05 9.33 14.45
N GLN A 157 -5.14 9.36 15.43
CA GLN A 157 -5.33 8.66 16.71
C GLN A 157 -6.39 9.30 17.61
N MET A 158 -6.59 10.62 17.51
CA MET A 158 -7.63 11.34 18.26
C MET A 158 -9.05 10.97 17.79
N CYS A 159 -9.19 10.43 16.59
CA CYS A 159 -10.38 9.72 16.18
C CYS A 159 -10.44 8.42 16.99
N ARG A 160 -11.11 8.47 18.15
CA ARG A 160 -11.21 7.51 19.29
C ARG A 160 -11.27 6.00 18.99
N VAL A 161 -11.35 5.60 17.73
CA VAL A 161 -11.32 4.25 17.19
C VAL A 161 -10.11 4.16 16.26
N SER A 162 -8.92 3.76 16.70
CA SER A 162 -7.74 3.61 15.80
C SER A 162 -7.75 2.27 15.06
N MET A 163 -8.68 2.08 14.13
CA MET A 163 -8.83 0.86 13.30
C MET A 163 -8.36 1.11 11.87
N ASN A 164 -8.01 0.06 11.13
CA ASN A 164 -7.65 0.16 9.72
C ASN A 164 -6.52 1.18 9.46
N ILE A 165 -5.48 1.15 10.28
CA ILE A 165 -4.27 1.95 10.07
C ILE A 165 -3.13 0.98 9.75
N ILE A 166 -2.37 1.29 8.70
CA ILE A 166 -1.13 0.59 8.35
C ILE A 166 0.04 1.58 8.39
N ILE A 167 1.22 1.05 8.69
CA ILE A 167 2.48 1.78 8.53
C ILE A 167 3.28 1.09 7.43
N SER A 168 3.78 1.89 6.50
CA SER A 168 4.62 1.47 5.40
C SER A 168 5.85 2.37 5.31
N SER A 169 6.83 2.00 4.48
CA SER A 169 8.02 2.83 4.34
C SER A 169 7.75 4.12 3.56
N GLY A 170 7.13 4.04 2.40
CA GLY A 170 7.19 5.13 1.41
C GLY A 170 8.62 5.39 0.95
N ALA A 171 9.54 4.45 1.15
CA ALA A 171 10.95 4.64 0.85
C ALA A 171 11.21 4.53 -0.66
N ASN A 172 12.09 5.41 -1.14
CA ASN A 172 12.65 5.40 -2.50
C ASN A 172 14.17 5.11 -2.50
N ASN A 173 14.75 4.78 -1.35
CA ASN A 173 16.17 4.52 -1.19
C ASN A 173 16.40 3.49 -0.07
N ARG A 174 17.40 2.61 -0.24
CA ARG A 174 17.86 1.62 0.73
C ARG A 174 18.12 2.22 2.12
N ASN A 175 18.69 3.43 2.19
CA ASN A 175 19.07 4.08 3.44
C ASN A 175 17.85 4.49 4.31
N LEU A 176 16.66 4.54 3.72
CA LEU A 176 15.42 4.88 4.39
C LEU A 176 14.68 3.65 4.95
N ILE A 177 15.15 2.43 4.65
CA ILE A 177 14.54 1.21 5.18
C ILE A 177 14.88 1.06 6.67
N ARG A 178 13.89 0.69 7.48
CA ARG A 178 14.02 0.47 8.94
C ARG A 178 13.58 -0.94 9.28
N SER A 179 14.04 -1.47 10.43
CA SER A 179 13.63 -2.81 10.83
C SER A 179 12.19 -2.77 11.36
N PRO A 180 11.44 -3.88 11.28
CA PRO A 180 10.09 -3.92 11.84
C PRO A 180 10.03 -3.53 13.33
N TYR A 181 11.07 -3.85 14.10
CA TYR A 181 11.17 -3.47 15.51
C TYR A 181 11.43 -1.97 15.71
N ASP A 182 12.19 -1.33 14.82
CA ASP A 182 12.33 0.13 14.83
C ASP A 182 11.00 0.80 14.50
N ILE A 183 10.24 0.25 13.56
CA ILE A 183 8.90 0.76 13.23
C ILE A 183 7.96 0.62 14.42
N ILE A 184 8.02 -0.50 15.17
CA ILE A 184 7.26 -0.67 16.41
C ILE A 184 7.59 0.45 17.41
N ASN A 185 8.87 0.80 17.55
CA ASN A 185 9.28 1.89 18.45
C ASN A 185 8.80 3.26 17.93
N LEU A 186 8.95 3.54 16.63
CA LEU A 186 8.47 4.77 15.99
C LEU A 186 6.95 4.91 16.05
N ALA A 187 6.20 3.82 15.92
CA ALA A 187 4.76 3.79 16.03
C ALA A 187 4.26 4.31 17.39
N SER A 188 5.02 4.09 18.47
CA SER A 188 4.69 4.68 19.77
C SER A 188 4.81 6.21 19.77
N VAL A 189 5.77 6.77 19.03
CA VAL A 189 5.95 8.23 18.86
C VAL A 189 4.83 8.82 17.99
N LEU A 190 4.30 8.04 17.06
CA LEU A 190 3.13 8.37 16.25
C LEU A 190 1.80 8.37 17.04
N GLY A 191 1.83 8.05 18.35
CA GLY A 191 0.67 8.05 19.23
C GLY A 191 -0.15 6.76 19.20
N LEU A 192 0.33 5.69 18.53
CA LEU A 192 -0.35 4.40 18.54
C LEU A 192 -0.25 3.76 19.93
N LYS A 193 -1.33 3.09 20.34
CA LYS A 193 -1.37 2.33 21.59
C LYS A 193 -0.51 1.07 21.47
N ARG A 194 0.27 0.75 22.51
CA ARG A 194 1.19 -0.40 22.56
C ARG A 194 0.54 -1.72 22.10
N ASP A 195 -0.71 -1.95 22.50
CA ASP A 195 -1.46 -3.16 22.16
C ASP A 195 -1.72 -3.31 20.64
N LYS A 196 -1.78 -2.20 19.91
CA LYS A 196 -2.06 -2.16 18.46
C LYS A 196 -0.83 -2.00 17.60
N ILE A 197 0.28 -1.48 18.14
CA ILE A 197 1.47 -1.17 17.35
C ILE A 197 1.94 -2.38 16.52
N LYS A 198 2.02 -3.56 17.15
CA LYS A 198 2.47 -4.77 16.46
C LYS A 198 1.47 -5.26 15.41
N SER A 199 0.16 -5.03 15.60
CA SER A 199 -0.85 -5.46 14.64
C SER A 199 -0.82 -4.63 13.35
N VAL A 200 -0.50 -3.33 13.46
CA VAL A 200 -0.44 -2.37 12.34
C VAL A 200 0.56 -2.77 11.24
N ILE A 201 1.62 -3.49 11.59
CA ILE A 201 2.64 -3.97 10.64
C ILE A 201 2.54 -5.47 10.31
N LEU A 202 1.54 -6.16 10.88
CA LEU A 202 1.29 -7.60 10.73
C LEU A 202 -0.17 -7.86 10.32
N ASN A 203 -1.04 -8.05 11.31
CA ASN A 203 -2.42 -8.50 11.11
C ASN A 203 -3.22 -7.49 10.27
N GLU A 204 -3.08 -6.19 10.53
CA GLU A 204 -3.80 -5.15 9.79
C GLU A 204 -3.37 -5.13 8.32
N CYS A 205 -2.06 -5.28 8.03
CA CYS A 205 -1.56 -5.42 6.67
C CYS A 205 -2.14 -6.65 5.97
N GLN A 206 -2.25 -7.78 6.67
CA GLN A 206 -2.85 -8.99 6.11
C GLN A 206 -4.35 -8.80 5.82
N LEU A 207 -5.11 -8.22 6.76
CA LEU A 207 -6.53 -7.93 6.59
C LEU A 207 -6.74 -6.95 5.42
N PHE A 208 -5.89 -5.95 5.30
CA PHE A 208 -5.88 -5.01 4.19
C PHE A 208 -5.66 -5.72 2.84
N LEU A 209 -4.68 -6.62 2.73
CA LEU A 209 -4.45 -7.38 1.51
C LEU A 209 -5.64 -8.29 1.15
N LEU A 210 -6.28 -8.91 2.15
CA LEU A 210 -7.50 -9.71 1.94
C LEU A 210 -8.65 -8.84 1.43
N LYS A 211 -8.82 -7.63 1.98
CA LYS A 211 -9.77 -6.65 1.46
C LYS A 211 -9.47 -6.30 0.00
N ALA A 212 -8.22 -5.99 -0.34
CA ALA A 212 -7.83 -5.65 -1.69
C ALA A 212 -8.15 -6.80 -2.67
N LYS A 213 -7.85 -8.06 -2.28
CA LYS A 213 -8.24 -9.25 -3.07
C LYS A 213 -9.75 -9.41 -3.18
N LYS A 214 -10.52 -9.15 -2.11
CA LYS A 214 -11.99 -9.15 -2.13
C LYS A 214 -12.54 -8.21 -3.21
N ARG A 215 -11.97 -7.00 -3.35
CA ARG A 215 -12.33 -6.04 -4.41
C ARG A 215 -12.09 -6.60 -5.81
N ILE A 216 -10.95 -7.27 -6.03
CA ILE A 216 -10.58 -7.82 -7.34
C ILE A 216 -11.51 -8.97 -7.75
N PHE A 217 -11.80 -9.88 -6.83
CA PHE A 217 -12.64 -11.04 -7.13
C PHE A 217 -14.14 -10.74 -7.11
N GLY A 218 -14.56 -9.65 -6.47
CA GLY A 218 -15.97 -9.25 -6.37
C GLY A 218 -16.84 -10.21 -5.52
N LYS A 219 -16.21 -11.10 -4.73
CA LYS A 219 -16.89 -12.11 -3.90
C LYS A 219 -16.67 -11.83 -2.42
N SER A 220 -17.69 -12.04 -1.59
CA SER A 220 -17.63 -11.80 -0.14
C SER A 220 -16.86 -12.88 0.63
N VAL A 221 -16.86 -14.12 0.13
CA VAL A 221 -16.14 -15.26 0.72
C VAL A 221 -15.33 -15.93 -0.39
N PHE A 222 -14.05 -16.17 -0.13
CA PHE A 222 -13.17 -16.91 -1.01
C PHE A 222 -12.12 -17.68 -0.19
N THR A 223 -11.75 -18.86 -0.67
CA THR A 223 -10.71 -19.70 -0.04
C THR A 223 -9.39 -19.41 -0.71
N ILE A 224 -8.33 -19.22 0.08
CA ILE A 224 -6.96 -19.07 -0.42
C ILE A 224 -6.26 -20.41 -0.26
N GLU A 225 -5.99 -21.07 -1.37
CA GLU A 225 -5.14 -22.26 -1.39
C GLU A 225 -3.69 -21.82 -1.56
N ILE A 226 -2.89 -22.04 -0.52
CA ILE A 226 -1.45 -21.83 -0.59
C ILE A 226 -0.86 -23.07 -1.27
N ALA A 227 -0.60 -22.98 -2.57
CA ALA A 227 0.09 -24.04 -3.29
C ALA A 227 1.45 -24.30 -2.63
N LYS A 228 1.62 -25.47 -2.02
CA LYS A 228 2.95 -25.95 -1.65
C LYS A 228 3.67 -26.21 -2.97
N LYS A 229 4.81 -25.55 -3.19
CA LYS A 229 5.71 -25.94 -4.29
C LYS A 229 5.93 -27.45 -4.17
N SER A 230 5.48 -28.20 -5.17
CA SER A 230 5.92 -29.57 -5.34
C SER A 230 7.44 -29.52 -5.45
N ASN A 231 8.13 -30.28 -4.59
CA ASN A 231 9.53 -30.58 -4.82
C ASN A 231 9.59 -31.24 -6.20
N VAL A 232 10.08 -30.51 -7.20
CA VAL A 232 10.45 -31.12 -8.48
C VAL A 232 11.62 -32.03 -8.12
N ASN A 233 11.38 -33.33 -8.11
CA ASN A 233 12.41 -34.34 -7.87
C ASN A 233 13.53 -34.12 -8.89
N GLU A 234 14.72 -33.78 -8.42
CA GLU A 234 15.96 -33.66 -9.20
C GLU A 234 16.52 -35.04 -9.65
N ASP A 235 15.69 -36.09 -9.63
CA ASP A 235 16.14 -37.46 -9.89
C ASP A 235 16.09 -37.88 -11.38
N GLU A 236 15.55 -37.06 -12.28
CA GLU A 236 15.49 -37.41 -13.72
C GLU A 236 16.75 -37.07 -14.54
N GLU A 237 17.68 -36.27 -14.03
CA GLU A 237 18.91 -35.95 -14.77
C GLU A 237 20.05 -36.98 -14.62
N ILE A 238 20.01 -37.83 -13.60
CA ILE A 238 21.08 -38.82 -13.37
C ILE A 238 20.95 -40.02 -14.33
N GLY A 239 19.73 -40.33 -14.80
CA GLY A 239 19.47 -41.44 -15.73
C GLY A 239 19.95 -41.19 -17.17
N LYS A 240 20.03 -39.93 -17.62
CA LYS A 240 20.44 -39.58 -19.00
C LYS A 240 21.96 -39.49 -19.18
N LYS A 241 22.74 -39.28 -18.10
CA LYS A 241 24.21 -39.28 -18.15
C LYS A 241 24.83 -40.68 -18.16
N ARG A 242 24.14 -41.71 -17.68
CA ARG A 242 24.65 -43.10 -17.70
C ARG A 242 24.51 -43.79 -19.06
N ARG A 243 23.50 -43.45 -19.87
CA ARG A 243 23.29 -44.06 -21.21
C ARG A 243 24.25 -43.56 -22.31
N LYS A 244 24.89 -42.40 -22.14
CA LYS A 244 25.87 -41.87 -23.11
C LYS A 244 27.32 -42.32 -22.87
N LYS A 245 27.60 -43.04 -21.77
CA LYS A 245 28.95 -43.52 -21.43
C LYS A 245 29.21 -45.01 -21.74
N SER A 246 28.24 -45.72 -22.33
CA SER A 246 28.37 -47.13 -22.71
C SER A 246 28.39 -47.38 -24.22
N LEU A 247 28.51 -46.33 -25.04
CA LEU A 247 28.87 -46.44 -26.45
C LEU A 247 30.08 -45.53 -26.68
N ASN A 248 31.26 -46.06 -26.43
CA ASN A 248 32.55 -45.72 -27.04
C ASN A 248 33.54 -46.82 -26.67
#